data_AF-A0A060C8L6-F1
#
_entry.id   AF-A0A060C8L6-F1
#
_cell.length_a   1.000
_cell.length_b   1.000
_cell.length_c   1.000
_cell.angle_alpha   90.00
_cell.angle_beta   90.00
_cell.angle_gamma   90.00
#
_symmetry.space_group_name_H-M   'P 1'
#
loop_
_entity.id
_entity.type
_entity.pdbx_description
1 polymer ?
#
loop_
_entity_poly.entity_id
_entity_poly.type
_entity_poly.pdbx_seq_one_letter_code
_entity_poly.pdbx_strand_id
1 'polypeptide(L)'
;MIYGDNQLSLYFNLVPKDNAPCSVLLNSNIKSRLTDDSWIDLSSTRHFSLLPNLSYFVGASFPFSRLADYSQTTLLLPEHPSETQVATLLNLAARSGNSTGEALVNNRVVLGIPDGRREFTVPARSRCAGGEHP
;
A
#
# COMPACT_ATOMS: atom_id res chain seq x y z
N MET A 1 -5.17 -10.84 -14.52
CA MET A 1 -6.26 -10.72 -13.54
C MET A 1 -5.67 -10.99 -12.17
N ILE A 2 -5.41 -9.96 -11.36
CA ILE A 2 -5.17 -10.14 -9.93
C ILE A 2 -5.88 -9.01 -9.20
N TYR A 3 -6.82 -9.40 -8.33
CA TYR A 3 -7.70 -8.52 -7.59
C TYR A 3 -6.88 -7.75 -6.54
N GLY A 4 -6.89 -6.42 -6.61
CA GLY A 4 -6.13 -5.51 -5.76
C GLY A 4 -6.05 -4.09 -6.34
N ASP A 5 -6.04 -3.99 -7.66
CA ASP A 5 -6.10 -2.71 -8.37
C ASP A 5 -7.53 -2.19 -8.40
N ASN A 6 -7.78 -1.10 -7.69
CA ASN A 6 -9.03 -0.36 -7.76
C ASN A 6 -8.79 0.89 -8.60
N GLN A 7 -9.58 1.05 -9.67
CA GLN A 7 -9.53 2.24 -10.52
C GLN A 7 -10.71 3.15 -10.17
N LEU A 8 -10.42 4.38 -9.76
CA LEU A 8 -11.41 5.44 -9.67
C LEU A 8 -11.32 6.32 -10.92
N SER A 9 -12.43 6.44 -11.65
CA SER A 9 -12.54 7.29 -12.84
C SER A 9 -13.58 8.37 -12.61
N LEU A 10 -13.24 9.61 -12.92
CA LEU A 10 -14.14 10.76 -12.82
C LEU A 10 -14.41 11.30 -14.22
N TYR A 11 -15.69 11.38 -14.58
CA TYR A 11 -16.13 11.86 -15.89
C TYR A 11 -17.02 13.09 -15.72
N PHE A 12 -16.64 14.18 -16.40
CA PHE A 12 -17.38 15.43 -16.39
C PHE A 12 -18.12 15.60 -17.71
N ASN A 13 -19.45 15.43 -17.67
CA ASN A 13 -20.30 15.62 -18.84
C ASN A 13 -21.02 16.97 -18.76
N LEU A 14 -20.57 17.94 -19.56
CA LEU A 14 -21.19 19.26 -19.66
C LEU A 14 -22.06 19.30 -20.92
N VAL A 15 -23.39 19.32 -20.75
CA VAL A 15 -24.33 19.38 -21.87
C VAL A 15 -24.99 20.77 -21.89
N PRO A 16 -24.80 21.56 -22.97
CA PRO A 16 -25.51 22.82 -23.15
C PRO A 16 -27.01 22.60 -23.32
N LYS A 17 -27.80 23.59 -22.92
CA LYS A 17 -29.25 23.59 -23.15
C LYS A 17 -29.56 23.73 -24.64
N ASP A 18 -30.69 23.16 -25.08
CA ASP A 18 -31.20 23.36 -26.44
C ASP A 18 -31.34 24.86 -26.76
N ASN A 19 -30.87 25.24 -27.96
CA ASN A 19 -30.78 26.62 -28.45
C ASN A 19 -29.83 27.55 -27.65
N ALA A 20 -28.92 27.00 -26.85
CA ALA A 20 -27.87 27.81 -26.23
C ALA A 20 -26.98 28.46 -27.33
N PRO A 21 -26.64 29.75 -27.21
CA PRO A 21 -25.76 30.40 -28.18
C PRO A 21 -24.36 29.75 -28.16
N CYS A 22 -23.74 29.60 -29.33
CA CYS A 22 -22.42 28.97 -29.48
C CYS A 22 -21.33 29.63 -28.61
N SER A 23 -21.50 30.90 -28.23
CA SER A 23 -20.62 31.62 -27.30
C SER A 23 -20.55 30.99 -25.91
N VAL A 24 -21.57 30.23 -25.49
CA VAL A 24 -21.58 29.51 -24.21
C VAL A 24 -20.55 28.38 -24.21
N LEU A 25 -20.42 27.64 -25.30
CA LEU A 25 -19.40 26.58 -25.46
C LEU A 25 -17.98 27.13 -25.56
N LEU A 26 -17.83 28.35 -26.08
CA LEU A 26 -16.56 29.06 -26.18
C LEU A 26 -16.17 29.78 -24.89
N ASN A 27 -17.02 29.75 -23.87
CA ASN A 27 -16.80 30.43 -22.60
C ASN A 27 -15.79 29.64 -21.75
N SER A 28 -14.61 30.24 -21.55
CA SER A 28 -13.55 29.65 -20.73
C SER A 28 -13.87 29.58 -19.24
N ASN A 29 -15.00 30.13 -18.76
CA ASN A 29 -15.43 30.03 -17.36
C ASN A 29 -16.18 28.74 -17.03
N ILE A 30 -16.62 27.96 -18.03
CA ILE A 30 -17.27 26.67 -17.79
C ILE A 30 -16.19 25.63 -17.54
N LYS A 31 -15.98 25.25 -16.28
CA LYS A 31 -14.93 24.29 -15.87
C LYS A 31 -15.46 23.36 -14.79
N SER A 32 -15.16 22.07 -14.93
CA SER A 32 -15.29 21.09 -13.85
C SER A 32 -13.89 20.80 -13.30
N ARG A 33 -13.71 20.85 -11.98
CA ARG A 33 -12.41 20.72 -11.34
C ARG A 33 -12.50 19.94 -10.04
N LEU A 34 -11.45 19.18 -9.77
CA LEU A 34 -11.10 18.66 -8.45
C LEU A 34 -9.99 19.57 -7.93
N THR A 35 -10.11 19.95 -6.67
CA THR A 35 -9.15 20.81 -5.98
C THR A 35 -8.36 19.98 -4.97
N ASP A 36 -7.22 20.52 -4.50
CA ASP A 36 -6.30 19.79 -3.61
C ASP A 36 -6.90 19.48 -2.22
N ASP A 37 -8.00 20.15 -1.86
CA ASP A 37 -8.79 19.92 -0.66
C ASP A 37 -9.98 18.95 -0.88
N SER A 38 -10.15 18.42 -2.10
CA SER A 38 -11.15 17.38 -2.38
C SER A 38 -10.70 16.05 -1.76
N TRP A 39 -11.57 15.42 -0.98
CA TRP A 39 -11.31 14.14 -0.31
C TRP A 39 -12.49 13.19 -0.50
N ILE A 40 -12.21 11.88 -0.41
CA ILE A 40 -13.24 10.83 -0.38
C ILE A 40 -13.16 10.17 0.99
N ASP A 41 -14.27 10.17 1.73
CA ASP A 41 -14.38 9.39 2.96
C ASP A 41 -14.82 7.97 2.66
N LEU A 42 -14.01 6.98 3.06
CA LEU A 42 -14.40 5.57 3.04
C LEU A 42 -14.46 4.96 4.44
N SER A 43 -14.29 5.77 5.50
CA SER A 43 -14.19 5.28 6.89
C SER A 43 -15.43 4.54 7.38
N SER A 44 -16.63 4.92 6.91
CA SER A 44 -17.90 4.29 7.25
C SER A 44 -18.36 3.22 6.26
N THR A 45 -17.53 2.85 5.29
CA THR A 45 -17.89 1.83 4.31
C THR A 45 -18.00 0.46 4.98
N ARG A 46 -18.99 -0.33 4.56
CA ARG A 46 -19.15 -1.70 5.02
C ARG A 46 -18.13 -2.58 4.30
N HIS A 47 -17.16 -3.09 5.06
CA HIS A 47 -16.23 -4.09 4.55
C HIS A 47 -16.95 -5.44 4.49
N PHE A 48 -17.43 -5.82 3.30
CA PHE A 48 -18.02 -7.13 3.07
C PHE A 48 -17.20 -7.88 2.03
N SER A 49 -16.80 -9.10 2.37
CA SER A 49 -16.17 -10.03 1.45
C SER A 49 -16.62 -11.44 1.78
N LEU A 50 -16.93 -12.23 0.74
CA LEU A 50 -17.28 -13.64 0.92
C LEU A 50 -15.98 -14.42 1.15
N LEU A 51 -15.85 -14.98 2.35
CA LEU A 51 -14.73 -15.84 2.74
C LEU A 51 -15.09 -17.32 2.58
N PRO A 52 -14.12 -18.19 2.26
CA PRO A 52 -12.71 -17.88 1.96
C PRO A 52 -12.50 -17.57 0.47
N ASN A 53 -11.96 -16.40 0.14
CA ASN A 53 -11.48 -16.09 -1.21
C ASN A 53 -10.02 -15.62 -1.15
N LEU A 54 -9.11 -16.51 -1.57
CA LEU A 54 -7.66 -16.26 -1.53
C LEU A 54 -7.20 -15.18 -2.51
N SER A 55 -7.97 -14.91 -3.57
CA SER A 55 -7.60 -13.94 -4.61
C SER A 55 -7.43 -12.51 -4.09
N TYR A 56 -8.15 -12.14 -3.03
CA TYR A 56 -8.03 -10.83 -2.38
C TYR A 56 -6.70 -10.64 -1.63
N PHE A 57 -6.01 -11.72 -1.29
CA PHE A 57 -4.78 -11.66 -0.49
C PHE A 57 -3.52 -11.73 -1.36
N VAL A 58 -3.55 -12.55 -2.43
CA VAL A 58 -2.40 -12.77 -3.33
C VAL A 58 -2.05 -11.58 -4.21
N GLY A 59 -3.02 -10.72 -4.55
CA GLY A 59 -2.77 -9.51 -5.33
C GLY A 59 -1.89 -8.51 -4.61
N ALA A 60 -2.20 -8.31 -3.33
CA ALA A 60 -1.58 -7.28 -2.52
C ALA A 60 -0.42 -7.76 -1.65
N SER A 61 0.04 -9.03 -1.75
CA SER A 61 0.99 -9.63 -0.80
C SER A 61 0.50 -9.59 0.66
N PHE A 62 -0.81 -9.60 0.88
CA PHE A 62 -1.40 -9.66 2.23
C PHE A 62 -1.16 -11.05 2.82
N PRO A 63 -0.88 -11.19 4.14
CA PRO A 63 -0.94 -10.19 5.21
C PRO A 63 0.30 -9.31 5.40
N PHE A 64 1.35 -9.51 4.62
CA PHE A 64 2.64 -8.84 4.84
C PHE A 64 2.61 -7.35 4.47
N SER A 65 1.77 -6.98 3.50
CA SER A 65 1.53 -5.60 3.07
C SER A 65 0.56 -4.82 3.94
N ARG A 66 0.14 -5.34 5.09
CA ARG A 66 -0.73 -4.61 6.03
C ARG A 66 -0.13 -3.25 6.40
N LEU A 67 1.19 -3.18 6.49
CA LEU A 67 1.96 -1.94 6.60
C LEU A 67 2.74 -1.76 5.30
N ALA A 68 2.56 -0.62 4.64
CA ALA A 68 3.11 -0.35 3.32
C ALA A 68 4.65 -0.45 3.27
N ASP A 69 5.31 -0.11 4.37
CA ASP A 69 6.76 -0.15 4.57
C ASP A 69 7.32 -1.50 5.04
N TYR A 70 6.45 -2.49 5.24
CA TYR A 70 6.77 -3.83 5.72
C TYR A 70 7.45 -3.86 7.11
N SER A 71 7.24 -2.85 7.95
CA SER A 71 7.86 -2.70 9.29
C SER A 71 7.61 -3.84 10.28
N GLN A 72 6.63 -4.72 10.02
CA GLN A 72 6.32 -5.90 10.84
C GLN A 72 6.55 -7.22 10.09
N THR A 73 7.31 -7.20 9.01
CA THR A 73 7.55 -8.38 8.16
C THR A 73 9.02 -8.80 8.19
N THR A 74 9.26 -10.10 8.31
CA THR A 74 10.59 -10.71 8.19
C THR A 74 10.68 -11.53 6.89
N LEU A 75 11.71 -11.27 6.09
CA LEU A 75 12.08 -12.03 4.91
C LEU A 75 13.19 -13.01 5.30
N LEU A 76 12.91 -14.31 5.21
CA LEU A 76 13.85 -15.37 5.57
C LEU A 76 14.48 -15.94 4.29
N LEU A 77 15.81 -15.99 4.28
CA LEU A 77 16.61 -16.67 3.26
C LEU A 77 17.44 -17.78 3.91
N PRO A 78 17.97 -18.73 3.12
CA PRO A 78 19.00 -19.65 3.60
C PRO A 78 20.24 -18.90 4.12
N GLU A 79 21.06 -19.57 4.93
CA GLU A 79 22.30 -18.99 5.48
C GLU A 79 23.25 -18.54 4.36
N HIS A 80 23.34 -19.34 3.29
CA HIS A 80 24.06 -19.03 2.07
C HIS A 80 23.07 -18.99 0.89
N PRO A 81 22.43 -17.84 0.62
CA PRO A 81 21.45 -17.75 -0.45
C PRO A 81 22.13 -17.79 -1.82
N SER A 82 21.52 -18.51 -2.77
CA SER A 82 21.94 -18.44 -4.17
C SER A 82 21.50 -17.12 -4.81
N GLU A 83 22.14 -16.75 -5.93
CA GLU A 83 21.73 -15.57 -6.72
C GLU A 83 20.25 -15.62 -7.09
N THR A 84 19.73 -16.80 -7.45
CA THR A 84 18.30 -17.01 -7.75
C THR A 84 17.42 -16.69 -6.55
N GLN A 85 17.83 -17.03 -5.33
CA GLN A 85 17.05 -16.76 -4.12
C GLN A 85 17.06 -15.26 -3.78
N VAL A 86 18.20 -14.58 -3.94
CA VAL A 86 18.28 -13.12 -3.78
C VAL A 86 17.42 -12.42 -4.84
N ALA A 87 17.52 -12.82 -6.10
CA ALA A 87 16.70 -12.28 -7.18
C ALA A 87 15.21 -12.51 -6.93
N THR A 88 14.83 -13.68 -6.41
CA THR A 88 13.44 -13.97 -6.03
C THR A 88 12.95 -13.04 -4.93
N LEU A 89 13.75 -12.82 -3.88
CA LEU A 89 13.41 -11.88 -2.81
C LEU A 89 13.21 -10.47 -3.35
N LEU A 90 14.11 -9.99 -4.21
CA LEU A 90 14.02 -8.65 -4.79
C LEU A 90 12.81 -8.52 -5.72
N ASN A 91 12.48 -9.56 -6.50
CA ASN A 91 11.28 -9.58 -7.35
C ASN A 91 9.99 -9.53 -6.52
N LEU A 92 9.95 -10.26 -5.40
CA LEU A 92 8.84 -10.19 -4.46
C LEU A 92 8.72 -8.79 -3.85
N ALA A 93 9.84 -8.21 -3.39
CA ALA A 93 9.86 -6.85 -2.86
C ALA A 93 9.39 -5.81 -3.87
N ALA A 94 9.82 -5.90 -5.13
CA ALA A 94 9.40 -4.99 -6.20
C ALA A 94 7.89 -5.08 -6.47
N ARG A 95 7.35 -6.30 -6.54
CA ARG A 95 5.90 -6.51 -6.70
C ARG A 95 5.11 -5.98 -5.50
N SER A 96 5.59 -6.25 -4.30
CA SER A 96 4.97 -5.80 -3.06
C SER A 96 4.95 -4.28 -2.97
N GLY A 97 6.07 -3.60 -3.27
CA GLY A 97 6.14 -2.15 -3.27
C GLY A 97 5.28 -1.50 -4.35
N ASN A 98 5.17 -2.12 -5.53
CA ASN A 98 4.23 -1.67 -6.56
C ASN A 98 2.76 -1.76 -6.09
N SER A 99 2.43 -2.76 -5.28
CA SER A 99 1.08 -2.90 -4.74
C SER A 99 0.77 -1.93 -3.59
N THR A 100 1.75 -1.57 -2.77
CA THR A 100 1.54 -0.67 -1.62
C THR A 100 1.82 0.80 -1.94
N GLY A 101 2.53 1.07 -3.05
CA GLY A 101 3.00 2.41 -3.40
C GLY A 101 4.22 2.88 -2.60
N GLU A 102 4.82 1.99 -1.79
CA GLU A 102 5.94 2.31 -0.89
C GLU A 102 7.03 1.24 -1.00
N ALA A 103 8.30 1.63 -0.85
CA ALA A 103 9.38 0.66 -0.85
C ALA A 103 9.40 -0.13 0.46
N LEU A 104 9.89 -1.38 0.40
CA LEU A 104 10.10 -2.20 1.59
C LEU A 104 11.35 -1.69 2.33
N VAL A 105 11.17 -0.66 3.14
CA VAL A 105 12.29 0.05 3.82
C VAL A 105 12.45 -0.33 5.28
N ASN A 106 11.41 -0.89 5.91
CA ASN A 106 11.41 -1.22 7.34
C ASN A 106 11.30 -2.73 7.60
N ASN A 107 11.43 -3.58 6.58
CA ASN A 107 11.43 -5.03 6.75
C ASN A 107 12.73 -5.54 7.40
N ARG A 108 12.66 -6.71 8.02
CA ARG A 108 13.83 -7.45 8.49
C ARG A 108 14.21 -8.53 7.49
N VAL A 109 15.48 -8.68 7.17
CA VAL A 109 16.00 -9.85 6.42
C VAL A 109 16.80 -10.73 7.37
N VAL A 110 16.54 -12.04 7.36
CA VAL A 110 17.26 -13.03 8.18
C VAL A 110 17.81 -14.10 7.25
N LEU A 111 19.06 -14.50 7.46
CA LEU A 111 19.72 -15.59 6.76
C LEU A 111 19.87 -16.79 7.70
N GLY A 112 19.40 -17.96 7.26
CA GLY A 112 19.34 -19.16 8.08
C GLY A 112 18.23 -19.10 9.15
N ILE A 113 17.80 -20.25 9.66
CA ILE A 113 16.93 -20.28 10.84
C ILE A 113 17.85 -20.10 12.05
N PRO A 114 17.65 -19.07 12.89
CA PRO A 114 18.41 -18.97 14.13
C PRO A 114 18.11 -20.22 14.96
N ASP A 115 19.14 -21.03 15.20
CA ASP A 115 19.04 -22.24 16.01
C ASP A 115 18.26 -21.94 17.30
N GLY A 116 17.27 -22.79 17.60
CA GLY A 116 16.20 -22.60 18.58
C GLY A 116 16.62 -22.45 20.06
N ARG A 117 17.55 -21.54 20.36
CA ARG A 117 18.03 -21.18 21.70
C ARG A 117 18.43 -19.71 21.86
N ARG A 118 18.06 -18.83 20.92
CA ARG A 118 18.16 -17.38 21.12
C ARG A 118 16.79 -16.78 20.86
N GLU A 119 16.14 -16.47 21.97
CA GLU A 119 14.88 -15.75 22.09
C GLU A 119 14.76 -14.66 21.00
N PHE A 120 13.66 -14.71 20.25
CA PHE A 120 13.28 -13.64 19.32
C PHE A 120 12.95 -12.40 20.15
N THR A 121 13.97 -11.67 20.59
CA THR A 121 13.77 -10.38 21.23
C THR A 121 13.37 -9.40 20.13
N VAL A 122 12.07 -9.15 20.02
CA VAL A 122 11.56 -7.94 19.38
C VAL A 122 12.25 -6.76 20.08
N PRO A 123 12.99 -5.88 19.38
CA PRO A 123 13.61 -4.74 20.04
C PRO A 123 12.50 -3.90 20.66
N ALA A 124 12.44 -3.91 22.00
CA ALA A 124 11.54 -3.03 22.74
C ALA A 124 11.92 -1.60 22.37
N ARG A 125 10.95 -0.81 21.91
CA ARG A 125 11.10 0.64 21.72
C ARG A 125 11.74 1.22 22.99
N SER A 126 12.86 1.91 22.84
CA SER A 126 13.49 2.66 23.92
C SER A 126 12.46 3.67 24.45
N ARG A 127 11.94 3.41 25.66
CA ARG A 127 11.27 4.45 26.43
C ARG A 127 12.34 5.50 26.73
N CYS A 128 12.17 6.71 26.19
CA CYS A 128 12.94 7.86 26.64
C CYS A 128 12.73 7.99 28.14
N ALA A 129 13.79 7.72 28.91
CA ALA A 129 13.79 8.00 30.34
C ALA A 129 13.79 9.52 30.50
N GLY A 130 12.67 10.07 30.97
CA GLY A 130 12.63 11.42 31.51
C GLY A 130 13.53 11.46 32.73
N GLY A 131 14.63 12.20 32.63
CA GLY A 131 15.48 12.51 33.77
C GLY A 131 14.80 13.55 34.63
N GLU A 132 14.42 13.16 35.85
CA GLU A 132 14.14 14.08 36.94
C GLU A 132 15.51 14.49 37.52
N HIS A 133 15.83 15.78 37.45
CA HIS A 133 16.97 16.38 38.12
C HIS A 133 16.51 17.04 39.43
N PRO A 134 17.33 16.99 40.49
CA PRO A 134 16.97 17.43 41.84
C PRO A 134 16.70 18.93 41.95
#